data_AF-A0A428P3M4-F1
#
_entry.id   AF-A0A428P3M4-F1
#
_cell.length_a   1.000
_cell.length_b   1.000
_cell.length_c   1.000
_cell.angle_alpha   90.00
_cell.angle_beta   90.00
_cell.angle_gamma   90.00
#
_symmetry.space_group_name_H-M   'P 1'
#
loop_
_entity.id
_entity.type
_entity.pdbx_description
1 polymer ?
#
loop_
_entity_poly.entity_id
_entity_poly.type
_entity_poly.pdbx_seq_one_letter_code
_entity_poly.pdbx_strand_id
1 'polypeptide(L)'
;MTEESDTNIWDSRFDDGTVTTPVAVNGSISRANVEASDLLRDVMMIVRNGLPYVAHEFLRFDSHLGQGTSFEVSKEIYSNPIGEQPHFVGVKRLVMRRETDAPDESARELRSESRRLVNVKREVRVLANLKLRSHPYLVPVIDGG
;
A
#
# COMPACT_ATOMS: atom_id res chain seq x y z
N MET A 1 10.94 1.43 -45.42
CA MET A 1 11.51 1.90 -44.14
C MET A 1 10.35 2.43 -43.33
N THR A 2 9.85 1.59 -42.44
CA THR A 2 8.84 1.89 -41.43
C THR A 2 9.23 1.04 -40.25
N GLU A 3 9.85 1.67 -39.26
CA GLU A 3 10.24 1.05 -37.99
C GLU A 3 9.00 1.02 -37.11
N GLU A 4 8.42 -0.16 -36.92
CA GLU A 4 7.42 -0.38 -35.86
C GLU A 4 8.17 -0.69 -34.57
N SER A 5 7.97 0.16 -33.57
CA SER A 5 8.54 0.03 -32.25
C SER A 5 7.67 -0.91 -31.41
N ASP A 6 8.12 -2.15 -31.24
CA ASP A 6 7.52 -3.14 -30.32
C ASP A 6 7.85 -2.80 -28.86
N THR A 7 7.32 -1.68 -28.36
CA THR A 7 7.34 -1.34 -26.94
C THR A 7 5.94 -1.46 -26.38
N ASN A 8 5.53 -2.68 -25.97
CA ASN A 8 4.43 -2.91 -25.01
C ASN A 8 4.36 -4.39 -24.56
N ILE A 9 5.47 -4.91 -24.01
CA ILE A 9 5.46 -6.25 -23.37
C ILE A 9 4.84 -6.19 -21.95
N TRP A 10 4.69 -4.99 -21.37
CA TRP A 10 4.16 -4.77 -20.03
C TRP A 10 2.70 -4.33 -19.99
N ASP A 11 1.95 -4.61 -21.05
CA ASP A 11 0.54 -4.22 -21.11
C ASP A 11 -0.31 -5.16 -20.22
N SER A 12 -0.72 -4.61 -19.08
CA SER A 12 -2.03 -4.85 -18.47
C SER A 12 -2.43 -6.30 -18.12
N ARG A 13 -1.55 -7.08 -17.45
CA ARG A 13 -1.95 -8.37 -16.83
C ARG A 13 -2.35 -8.28 -15.35
N PHE A 14 -2.30 -7.09 -14.77
CA PHE A 14 -2.80 -6.79 -13.41
C PHE A 14 -4.10 -5.97 -13.44
N ASP A 15 -4.80 -5.92 -14.58
CA ASP A 15 -6.10 -5.26 -14.64
C ASP A 15 -7.14 -6.09 -13.87
N ASP A 16 -7.46 -5.62 -12.65
CA ASP A 16 -8.46 -6.16 -11.71
C ASP A 16 -9.92 -5.98 -12.24
N GLY A 17 -10.09 -6.07 -13.56
CA GLY A 17 -11.25 -5.59 -14.31
C GLY A 17 -12.53 -6.42 -14.23
N THR A 18 -12.58 -7.53 -13.49
CA THR A 18 -13.83 -8.33 -13.40
C THR A 18 -14.11 -8.82 -12.00
N VAL A 19 -14.64 -7.92 -11.16
CA VAL A 19 -15.54 -8.31 -10.07
C VAL A 19 -16.85 -7.56 -10.24
N THR A 20 -17.86 -8.30 -10.67
CA THR A 20 -19.25 -7.85 -10.82
C THR A 20 -19.75 -7.19 -9.54
N THR A 21 -20.10 -5.91 -9.64
CA THR A 21 -20.72 -5.11 -8.58
C THR A 21 -22.14 -5.59 -8.29
N PRO A 22 -22.50 -5.91 -7.03
CA PRO A 22 -23.90 -6.09 -6.65
C PRO A 22 -24.61 -4.75 -6.51
N VAL A 23 -25.90 -4.77 -6.85
CA VAL A 23 -26.85 -3.64 -6.90
C VAL A 23 -26.97 -2.93 -5.54
N ALA A 24 -27.00 -1.60 -5.60
CA ALA A 24 -27.03 -0.69 -4.46
C ALA A 24 -28.34 -0.78 -3.64
N VAL A 25 -28.21 -0.80 -2.31
CA VAL A 25 -29.31 -0.57 -1.36
C VAL A 25 -28.99 0.70 -0.55
N ASN A 26 -29.94 1.63 -0.51
CA ASN A 26 -29.83 3.01 0.00
C ASN A 26 -29.72 3.13 1.54
N GLY A 27 -28.79 2.40 2.16
CA GLY A 27 -28.34 2.59 3.55
C GLY A 27 -26.80 2.59 3.68
N SER A 28 -26.11 2.91 2.58
CA SER A 28 -24.79 2.36 2.25
C SER A 28 -23.57 3.16 2.74
N ILE A 29 -23.71 4.44 3.10
CA ILE A 29 -22.55 5.32 3.34
C ILE A 29 -21.91 5.01 4.70
N SER A 30 -22.69 4.99 5.79
CA SER A 30 -22.17 4.62 7.11
C SER A 30 -21.60 3.20 7.16
N ARG A 31 -22.21 2.26 6.45
CA ARG A 31 -21.73 0.87 6.39
C ARG A 31 -20.41 0.75 5.61
N ALA A 32 -20.27 1.45 4.48
CA ALA A 32 -19.04 1.45 3.70
C ALA A 32 -17.88 2.14 4.43
N ASN A 33 -18.16 3.20 5.19
CA ASN A 33 -17.15 3.87 6.02
C ASN A 33 -16.66 2.96 7.16
N VAL A 34 -17.58 2.27 7.86
CA VAL A 34 -17.23 1.28 8.89
C VAL A 34 -16.40 0.14 8.28
N GLU A 35 -16.77 -0.35 7.09
CA GLU A 35 -16.02 -1.40 6.40
C GLU A 35 -14.60 -0.98 6.01
N ALA A 36 -14.41 0.25 5.50
CA ALA A 36 -13.08 0.79 5.22
C ALA A 36 -12.24 0.95 6.49
N SER A 37 -12.84 1.43 7.58
CA SER A 37 -12.18 1.56 8.88
C SER A 37 -11.75 0.20 9.45
N ASP A 38 -12.61 -0.81 9.38
CA ASP A 38 -12.30 -2.18 9.81
C ASP A 38 -11.18 -2.79 8.96
N LEU A 39 -11.20 -2.57 7.63
CA LEU A 39 -10.14 -3.02 6.74
C LEU A 39 -8.79 -2.36 7.04
N LEU A 40 -8.77 -1.05 7.31
CA LEU A 40 -7.55 -0.36 7.70
C LEU A 40 -7.00 -0.92 9.01
N ARG A 41 -7.88 -1.14 10.00
CA ARG A 41 -7.49 -1.76 11.27
C ARG A 41 -6.87 -3.14 11.07
N ASP A 42 -7.45 -3.96 10.20
CA ASP A 42 -6.90 -5.27 9.84
C ASP A 42 -5.52 -5.16 9.18
N VAL A 43 -5.34 -4.21 8.26
CA VAL A 43 -4.03 -3.95 7.62
C VAL A 43 -3.00 -3.62 8.68
N MET A 44 -3.28 -2.64 9.55
CA MET A 44 -2.37 -2.22 10.61
C MET A 44 -2.03 -3.38 11.57
N MET A 45 -3.00 -4.24 11.85
CA MET A 45 -2.80 -5.42 12.70
C MET A 45 -1.85 -6.43 12.06
N ILE A 46 -1.97 -6.68 10.74
CA ILE A 46 -1.08 -7.60 10.03
C ILE A 46 0.33 -7.03 9.95
N VAL A 47 0.47 -5.73 9.63
CA VAL A 47 1.77 -5.05 9.59
C VAL A 47 2.48 -5.17 10.94
N ARG A 48 1.81 -4.72 12.02
CA ARG A 48 2.39 -4.67 13.36
C ARG A 48 2.80 -6.03 13.92
N ASN A 49 2.04 -7.09 13.60
CA ASN A 49 2.32 -8.43 14.09
C ASN A 49 3.23 -9.25 13.15
N GLY A 50 3.28 -8.87 11.87
CA GLY A 50 3.89 -9.66 10.80
C GLY A 50 5.26 -9.15 10.35
N LEU A 51 5.63 -7.92 10.70
CA LEU A 51 6.85 -7.26 10.25
C LEU A 51 7.66 -6.68 11.42
N PRO A 52 9.00 -6.65 11.36
CA PRO A 52 9.84 -6.01 12.36
C PRO A 52 9.62 -4.51 12.30
N TYR A 53 9.44 -3.87 13.45
CA TYR A 53 9.16 -2.44 13.55
C TYR A 53 10.42 -1.58 13.50
N VAL A 54 10.36 -0.52 12.70
CA VAL A 54 11.31 0.59 12.65
C VAL A 54 10.57 1.88 13.02
N ALA A 55 11.09 2.58 14.03
CA ALA A 55 10.53 3.86 14.43
C ALA A 55 10.87 4.96 13.42
N HIS A 56 9.92 5.86 13.17
CA HIS A 56 10.06 6.89 12.14
C HIS A 56 11.22 7.86 12.44
N GLU A 57 11.59 8.07 13.70
CA GLU A 57 12.74 8.91 14.07
C GLU A 57 14.09 8.41 13.53
N PHE A 58 14.18 7.14 13.14
CA PHE A 58 15.38 6.55 12.54
C PHE A 58 15.41 6.68 11.02
N LEU A 59 14.37 7.25 10.41
CA LEU A 59 14.23 7.42 8.98
C LEU A 59 14.36 8.91 8.61
N ARG A 60 15.19 9.19 7.61
CA ARG A 60 15.31 10.53 7.03
C ARG A 60 15.00 10.48 5.54
N PHE A 61 14.01 11.26 5.12
CA PHE A 61 13.68 11.40 3.70
C PHE A 61 14.90 11.83 2.86
N ASP A 62 15.08 11.19 1.70
CA ASP A 62 16.11 11.51 0.71
C ASP A 62 15.46 11.98 -0.61
N SER A 63 14.65 11.11 -1.23
CA SER A 63 13.98 11.44 -2.49
C SER A 63 12.70 10.64 -2.70
N HIS A 64 11.82 11.11 -3.58
CA HIS A 64 10.68 10.33 -4.07
C HIS A 64 11.14 9.32 -5.14
N LEU A 65 10.67 8.07 -5.05
CA LEU A 65 10.98 7.02 -6.02
C LEU A 65 9.83 6.76 -7.00
N GLY A 66 8.59 6.87 -6.54
CA GLY A 66 7.43 6.61 -7.40
C GLY A 66 6.13 6.54 -6.62
N GLN A 67 5.02 6.72 -7.33
CA GLN A 67 3.67 6.59 -6.77
C GLN A 67 2.91 5.50 -7.54
N GLY A 68 2.40 4.53 -6.79
CA GLY A 68 1.45 3.53 -7.27
C GLY A 68 0.01 3.89 -6.93
N THR A 69 -0.90 2.95 -7.19
CA THR A 69 -2.33 3.11 -6.89
C THR A 69 -2.64 3.15 -5.39
N SER A 70 -1.91 2.36 -4.61
CA SER A 70 -2.11 2.21 -3.16
C SER A 70 -1.02 2.89 -2.32
N PHE A 71 0.19 3.05 -2.86
CA PHE A 71 1.35 3.50 -2.10
C PHE A 71 2.12 4.59 -2.80
N GLU A 72 2.66 5.51 -2.02
CA GLU A 72 3.78 6.36 -2.42
C GLU A 72 5.08 5.71 -1.91
N VAL A 73 6.13 5.76 -2.72
CA VAL A 73 7.42 5.15 -2.40
C VAL A 73 8.48 6.23 -2.35
N SER A 74 9.12 6.35 -1.19
CA SER A 74 10.28 7.22 -0.96
C SER A 74 11.55 6.40 -0.77
N LYS A 75 12.68 7.00 -1.14
CA LYS A 75 14.01 6.62 -0.71
C LYS A 75 14.28 7.37 0.58
N GLU A 76 14.61 6.64 1.63
CA GLU A 76 14.92 7.21 2.94
C GLU A 76 16.24 6.62 3.45
N ILE A 77 16.91 7.36 4.33
CA ILE A 77 18.13 6.91 5.00
C ILE A 77 17.71 6.35 6.35
N TYR A 78 17.94 5.07 6.57
CA TYR A 78 17.78 4.44 7.87
C TYR A 78 19.07 4.55 8.67
N SER A 79 18.99 5.17 9.84
CA SER A 79 20.09 5.32 10.79
C SER A 79 19.80 4.49 12.03
N ASN A 80 20.33 3.26 12.07
CA ASN A 80 20.07 2.29 13.12
C ASN A 80 20.59 2.80 14.49
N PRO A 81 19.81 2.74 15.57
CA PRO A 81 20.26 3.09 16.92
C PRO A 81 21.38 2.19 17.47
N ILE A 82 21.60 1.00 16.90
CA ILE A 82 22.58 0.00 17.39
C ILE A 82 23.98 0.25 16.78
N GLY A 83 24.18 1.36 16.04
CA GLY A 83 25.51 1.79 15.58
C GLY A 83 25.97 1.19 14.25
N GLU A 84 25.07 0.60 13.47
CA GLU A 84 25.34 0.25 12.08
C GLU A 84 25.47 1.51 11.21
N GLN A 85 26.20 1.40 10.09
CA GLN A 85 26.31 2.52 9.15
C GLN A 85 24.94 2.84 8.52
N PRO A 86 24.59 4.13 8.39
CA PRO A 86 23.36 4.54 7.72
C PRO A 86 23.32 4.01 6.29
N HIS A 87 22.16 3.52 5.86
CA HIS A 87 21.96 2.99 4.52
C HIS A 87 20.59 3.38 3.95
N PHE A 88 20.45 3.28 2.63
CA PHE A 88 19.21 3.62 1.95
C PHE A 88 18.20 2.49 2.05
N VAL A 89 16.95 2.86 2.30
CA VAL A 89 15.79 1.98 2.33
C VAL A 89 14.67 2.57 1.46
N GLY A 90 13.82 1.70 0.91
CA GLY A 90 12.59 2.10 0.26
C GLY A 90 11.43 2.07 1.26
N VAL A 91 10.76 3.20 1.47
CA VAL A 91 9.62 3.30 2.40
C VAL A 91 8.34 3.42 1.58
N LYS A 92 7.40 2.49 1.81
CA LYS A 92 6.06 2.53 1.21
C LYS A 92 5.08 3.19 2.18
N ARG A 93 4.52 4.34 1.81
CA ARG A 93 3.50 5.04 2.58
C ARG A 93 2.14 4.81 1.94
N LEU A 94 1.17 4.36 2.73
CA LEU A 94 -0.20 4.16 2.26
C LEU A 94 -0.77 5.52 1.81
N VAL A 95 -1.23 5.60 0.57
CA VAL A 95 -1.94 6.78 0.08
C VAL A 95 -3.32 6.76 0.71
N MET A 96 -3.47 7.40 1.87
CA MET A 96 -4.76 7.65 2.48
C MET A 96 -5.37 8.90 1.84
N ARG A 97 -6.68 8.92 1.64
CA ARG A 97 -7.34 10.19 1.30
C ARG A 97 -7.28 11.07 2.54
N ARG A 98 -6.89 12.34 2.35
CA ARG A 98 -7.01 13.33 3.43
C ARG A 98 -8.48 13.44 3.75
N GLU A 99 -8.84 13.36 5.03
CA GLU A 99 -10.12 13.86 5.54
C GLU A 99 -10.18 15.35 5.20
N THR A 100 -10.57 15.70 3.97
CA THR A 100 -11.07 17.02 3.68
C THR A 100 -12.47 17.08 4.24
N ASP A 101 -12.77 18.11 5.04
CA ASP A 101 -14.05 18.43 5.70
C ASP A 101 -15.25 18.60 4.75
N ALA A 102 -15.24 17.96 3.58
CA ALA A 102 -16.33 17.97 2.62
C ALA A 102 -17.40 16.96 3.08
N PRO A 103 -18.62 17.42 3.43
CA PRO A 103 -19.67 16.57 4.01
C PRO A 103 -20.31 15.61 2.99
N ASP A 104 -19.93 15.66 1.72
CA ASP A 104 -20.54 14.89 0.64
C ASP A 104 -19.53 13.91 0.02
N GLU A 105 -19.20 12.86 0.76
CA GLU A 105 -18.43 11.76 0.20
C GLU A 105 -19.32 10.89 -0.70
N SER A 106 -18.98 10.83 -1.99
CA SER A 106 -19.77 10.04 -2.92
C SER A 106 -19.60 8.54 -2.62
N ALA A 107 -20.69 7.76 -2.69
CA ALA A 107 -20.63 6.31 -2.48
C ALA A 107 -19.67 5.58 -3.44
N ARG A 108 -19.30 6.21 -4.57
CA ARG A 108 -18.30 5.70 -5.51
C ARG A 108 -16.88 5.80 -4.95
N GLU A 109 -16.59 6.86 -4.22
CA GLU A 109 -15.28 7.14 -3.63
C GLU A 109 -14.98 6.19 -2.48
N LEU A 110 -15.93 6.02 -1.56
CA LEU A 110 -15.85 5.02 -0.49
C LEU A 110 -15.59 3.61 -1.03
N ARG A 111 -16.31 3.19 -2.07
CA ARG A 111 -16.09 1.87 -2.70
C ARG A 111 -14.70 1.74 -3.31
N SER A 112 -14.17 2.82 -3.89
CA SER A 112 -12.81 2.83 -4.43
C SER A 112 -11.77 2.68 -3.32
N GLU A 113 -12.00 3.33 -2.18
CA GLU A 113 -11.13 3.22 -1.01
C GLU A 113 -11.16 1.83 -0.37
N SER A 114 -12.35 1.25 -0.17
CA SER A 114 -12.47 -0.12 0.33
C SER A 114 -11.75 -1.11 -0.60
N ARG A 115 -11.88 -0.95 -1.92
CA ARG A 115 -11.16 -1.80 -2.90
C ARG A 115 -9.65 -1.64 -2.78
N ARG A 116 -9.15 -0.41 -2.63
CA ARG A 116 -7.73 -0.13 -2.41
C ARG A 116 -7.23 -0.82 -1.13
N LEU A 117 -7.97 -0.70 -0.02
CA LEU A 117 -7.60 -1.32 1.26
C LEU A 117 -7.60 -2.85 1.19
N VAL A 118 -8.50 -3.47 0.41
CA VAL A 118 -8.45 -4.91 0.13
C VAL A 118 -7.14 -5.30 -0.56
N ASN A 119 -6.71 -4.52 -1.57
CA ASN A 119 -5.45 -4.77 -2.28
C ASN A 119 -4.24 -4.58 -1.36
N VAL A 120 -4.24 -3.53 -0.54
CA VAL A 120 -3.22 -3.29 0.51
C VAL A 120 -3.14 -4.47 1.47
N LYS A 121 -4.29 -4.95 1.97
CA LYS A 121 -4.37 -6.11 2.87
C LYS A 121 -3.80 -7.36 2.24
N ARG A 122 -4.05 -7.60 0.95
CA ARG A 122 -3.47 -8.73 0.21
C ARG A 122 -1.95 -8.60 0.10
N GLU A 123 -1.45 -7.43 -0.30
CA GLU A 123 -0.01 -7.17 -0.43
C GLU A 123 0.71 -7.36 0.91
N VAL A 124 0.23 -6.73 1.99
CA VAL A 124 0.83 -6.85 3.33
C VAL A 124 0.86 -8.30 3.81
N ARG A 125 -0.17 -9.12 3.53
CA ARG A 125 -0.17 -10.54 3.89
C ARG A 125 0.94 -11.33 3.18
N VAL A 126 1.23 -11.01 1.93
CA VAL A 126 2.33 -11.64 1.18
C VAL A 126 3.66 -11.21 1.78
N LEU A 127 3.84 -9.91 2.04
CA LEU A 127 5.07 -9.37 2.61
C LEU A 127 5.34 -9.87 4.03
N ALA A 128 4.30 -10.07 4.84
CA ALA A 128 4.40 -10.61 6.19
C ALA A 128 4.63 -12.13 6.23
N ASN A 129 4.57 -12.85 5.10
CA ASN A 129 4.74 -14.29 5.08
C ASN A 129 6.17 -14.69 5.46
N LEU A 130 6.34 -15.40 6.57
CA LEU A 130 7.64 -15.74 7.13
C LEU A 130 8.55 -16.51 6.16
N LYS A 131 7.98 -17.39 5.32
CA LYS A 131 8.76 -18.19 4.36
C LYS A 131 9.32 -17.35 3.22
N LEU A 132 8.63 -16.27 2.86
CA LEU A 132 9.08 -15.34 1.81
C LEU A 132 10.12 -14.35 2.37
N ARG A 133 9.97 -13.94 3.63
CA ARG A 133 10.84 -12.94 4.27
C ARG A 133 12.29 -13.40 4.47
N SER A 134 12.53 -14.70 4.63
CA SER A 134 13.88 -15.25 4.82
C SER A 134 14.56 -15.67 3.51
N HIS A 135 13.92 -15.43 2.36
CA HIS A 135 14.45 -15.88 1.08
C HIS A 135 15.50 -14.88 0.52
N PRO A 136 16.72 -15.32 0.18
CA PRO A 136 17.83 -14.42 -0.16
C PRO A 136 17.63 -13.63 -1.46
N TYR A 137 16.73 -14.09 -2.33
CA TYR A 137 16.40 -13.43 -3.60
C TYR A 137 15.13 -12.57 -3.53
N LEU A 138 14.51 -12.44 -2.35
CA LEU A 138 13.36 -11.56 -2.13
C LEU A 138 13.79 -10.35 -1.31
N VAL A 139 13.18 -9.20 -1.60
CA VAL A 139 13.46 -7.96 -0.88
C VAL A 139 12.98 -8.13 0.57
N PRO A 140 13.84 -7.92 1.58
CA PRO A 140 13.42 -7.96 2.97
C PRO A 140 12.46 -6.80 3.27
N VAL A 141 11.42 -7.08 4.06
CA VAL A 141 10.42 -6.09 4.44
C VAL A 141 10.40 -5.90 5.96
N ILE A 142 10.35 -4.63 6.34
CA ILE A 142 10.22 -4.13 7.70
C ILE A 142 9.06 -3.12 7.76
N ASP A 143 8.44 -3.01 8.92
CA ASP A 143 7.41 -2.02 9.23
C ASP A 143 8.07 -0.69 9.59
N GLY A 144 7.54 0.41 9.08
CA GLY A 144 7.95 1.77 9.40
C GLY A 144 6.72 2.53 9.86
N GLY A 145 6.66 2.88 11.16
CA GLY A 145 5.49 3.50 11.80
C GLY A 145 4.96 4.75 11.12
#